data_AF-A0A820RQ06-F1
#
_entry.id   AF-A0A820RQ06-F1
#
_cell.length_a   1.000
_cell.length_b   1.000
_cell.length_c   1.000
_cell.angle_alpha   90.00
_cell.angle_beta   90.00
_cell.angle_gamma   90.00
#
_symmetry.space_group_name_H-M   'P 1'
#
loop_
_entity.id
_entity.type
_entity.pdbx_description
1 polymer ?
#
loop_
_entity_poly.entity_id
_entity_poly.type
_entity_poly.pdbx_seq_one_letter_code
_entity_poly.pdbx_strand_id
1 'polypeptide(L)'
;MEDINVPFSEVHYLTVEKLGNVPVTKGDFQTLPSHVQKWLAQMIQLCTPQDVHICDGSTEEAEIITKLLVTNGQLSPLPKYENCYICRTDPRDVARVESKTFLVTKDKHESVAHSREGTSGVLGLWKSPDEAKKDINDRFPGCMRGRTLYVIPFSMGPIGSPLSKIGVQITDSAYVVLSMRVMTRVASEIWKHIRNGEEFVKCLHTVGVPLPAAQPIVNNWPCNAEKTMILHFPDSRKIMSFGSGYGGNSLLGKKCFALRIAGRIAFDEGWVAEHMLIMSVTNPKGEEKFIAAAFPSACGKTNLAMLTPSIPGYKVQCVGDDIAWMRFDKETGELRAINPEAGFFGVA
;
A
#
# COMPACT_ATOMS: atom_id res chain seq x y z
N MET A 1 48.85 -11.55 11.11
CA MET A 1 47.82 -11.80 10.09
C MET A 1 46.70 -10.86 10.46
N GLU A 2 46.48 -9.80 9.66
CA GLU A 2 45.32 -8.93 9.86
C GLU A 2 44.07 -9.76 9.52
N ASP A 3 43.10 -9.77 10.43
CA ASP A 3 41.82 -10.44 10.24
C ASP A 3 41.12 -9.79 9.03
N ILE A 4 41.15 -10.50 7.89
CA ILE A 4 40.39 -10.11 6.71
C ILE A 4 38.93 -10.34 7.04
N ASN A 5 38.22 -9.27 7.37
CA ASN A 5 36.80 -9.30 7.61
C ASN A 5 36.09 -9.45 6.25
N VAL A 6 35.85 -10.71 5.82
CA VAL A 6 35.15 -11.00 4.57
C VAL A 6 33.66 -10.79 4.79
N PRO A 7 33.00 -9.85 4.08
CA PRO A 7 31.55 -9.71 4.16
C PRO A 7 30.90 -10.98 3.60
N PHE A 8 30.05 -11.63 4.39
CA PHE A 8 29.25 -12.77 3.98
C PHE A 8 27.75 -12.49 4.20
N SER A 9 26.89 -13.21 3.48
CA SER A 9 25.45 -13.17 3.67
C SER A 9 24.89 -14.59 3.61
N GLU A 10 23.92 -14.89 4.46
CA GLU A 10 23.21 -16.17 4.43
C GLU A 10 22.01 -16.07 3.50
N VAL A 11 21.91 -17.00 2.56
CA VAL A 11 20.77 -17.12 1.64
C VAL A 11 20.05 -18.42 1.97
N HIS A 12 18.79 -18.30 2.37
CA HIS A 12 17.91 -19.45 2.57
C HIS A 12 17.19 -19.78 1.26
N TYR A 13 16.75 -21.03 1.09
CA TYR A 13 15.97 -21.43 -0.08
C TYR A 13 14.59 -21.92 0.33
N LEU A 14 13.57 -21.40 -0.34
CA LEU A 14 12.22 -21.93 -0.31
C LEU A 14 12.04 -22.86 -1.52
N THR A 15 11.66 -24.12 -1.30
CA THR A 15 11.28 -25.00 -2.40
C THR A 15 9.78 -24.86 -2.67
N VAL A 16 9.43 -24.33 -3.84
CA VAL A 16 8.04 -24.17 -4.29
C VAL A 16 7.74 -25.18 -5.38
N GLU A 17 6.62 -25.87 -5.26
CA GLU A 17 6.17 -26.85 -6.25
C GLU A 17 6.11 -26.18 -7.65
N LYS A 18 6.68 -26.84 -8.67
CA LYS A 18 6.80 -26.37 -10.06
C LYS A 18 7.80 -25.24 -10.34
N LEU A 19 8.25 -24.48 -9.34
CA LEU A 19 9.25 -23.42 -9.51
C LEU A 19 10.65 -23.86 -9.06
N GLY A 20 10.75 -24.81 -8.13
CA GLY A 20 12.01 -25.28 -7.56
C GLY A 20 12.48 -24.39 -6.41
N ASN A 21 13.79 -24.25 -6.26
CA ASN A 21 14.38 -23.45 -5.19
C ASN A 21 14.35 -21.96 -5.52
N VAL A 22 13.70 -21.18 -4.67
CA VAL A 22 13.66 -19.72 -4.73
C VAL A 22 14.48 -19.18 -3.57
N PRO A 23 15.55 -18.41 -3.82
CA PRO A 23 16.36 -17.82 -2.76
C PRO A 23 15.57 -16.75 -2.00
N VAL A 24 15.76 -16.73 -0.69
CA VAL A 24 15.34 -15.66 0.21
C VAL A 24 16.58 -14.81 0.50
N THR A 25 16.66 -13.65 -0.14
CA THR A 25 17.82 -12.76 -0.13
C THR A 25 17.88 -11.88 1.12
N LYS A 26 16.75 -11.72 1.81
CA LYS A 26 16.68 -11.09 3.13
C LYS A 26 15.54 -11.65 3.96
N GLY A 27 15.80 -11.86 5.24
CA GLY A 27 14.86 -12.36 6.23
C GLY A 27 14.74 -13.88 6.21
N ASP A 28 13.93 -14.42 7.12
CA ASP A 28 13.74 -15.87 7.25
C ASP A 28 12.26 -16.24 7.04
N PHE A 29 12.00 -16.91 5.93
CA PHE A 29 10.65 -17.38 5.56
C PHE A 29 10.08 -18.37 6.59
N GLN A 30 10.92 -19.18 7.23
CA GLN A 30 10.48 -20.19 8.21
C GLN A 30 9.93 -19.54 9.48
N THR A 31 10.37 -18.33 9.80
CA THR A 31 9.88 -17.59 10.98
C THR A 31 8.49 -16.98 10.77
N LEU A 32 8.00 -16.88 9.54
CA LEU A 32 6.70 -16.28 9.26
C LEU A 32 5.54 -17.15 9.79
N PRO A 33 4.38 -16.58 10.15
CA PRO A 33 3.21 -17.38 10.51
C PRO A 33 2.80 -18.36 9.39
N SER A 34 2.39 -19.59 9.75
CA SER A 34 2.18 -20.68 8.77
C SER A 34 1.15 -20.35 7.68
N HIS A 35 0.11 -19.59 8.01
CA HIS A 35 -0.91 -19.16 7.05
C HIS A 35 -0.40 -18.03 6.12
N VAL A 36 0.56 -17.21 6.58
CA VAL A 36 1.31 -16.27 5.72
C VAL A 36 2.22 -17.06 4.78
N GLN A 37 2.98 -18.02 5.29
CA GLN A 37 3.86 -18.87 4.46
C GLN A 37 3.07 -19.54 3.32
N LYS A 38 1.92 -20.16 3.62
CA LYS A 38 1.05 -20.79 2.61
C LYS A 38 0.60 -19.81 1.53
N TRP A 39 0.17 -18.61 1.94
CA TRP A 39 -0.25 -17.59 0.99
C TRP A 39 0.92 -17.08 0.15
N LEU A 40 2.08 -16.79 0.76
CA LEU A 40 3.29 -16.37 0.05
C LEU A 40 3.75 -17.43 -0.95
N ALA A 41 3.75 -18.72 -0.58
CA ALA A 41 4.11 -19.80 -1.49
C ALA A 41 3.20 -19.84 -2.73
N GLN A 42 1.88 -19.63 -2.55
CA GLN A 42 0.95 -19.51 -3.68
C GLN A 42 1.27 -18.31 -4.58
N MET A 43 1.62 -17.16 -3.99
CA MET A 43 1.93 -15.95 -4.76
C MET A 43 3.30 -16.07 -5.46
N ILE A 44 4.29 -16.69 -4.82
CA ILE A 44 5.60 -16.99 -5.42
C ILE A 44 5.43 -17.94 -6.61
N GLN A 45 4.62 -18.99 -6.47
CA GLN A 45 4.32 -19.91 -7.57
C GLN A 45 3.59 -19.19 -8.72
N LEU A 46 2.64 -18.30 -8.41
CA LEU A 46 1.89 -17.55 -9.41
C LEU A 46 2.79 -16.56 -10.16
N CYS A 47 3.58 -15.77 -9.45
CA CYS A 47 4.32 -14.63 -10.00
C CYS A 47 5.72 -15.00 -10.52
N THR A 48 6.26 -16.16 -10.11
CA THR A 48 7.57 -16.70 -10.46
C THR A 48 8.73 -15.69 -10.31
N PRO A 49 8.94 -15.10 -9.12
CA PRO A 49 10.05 -14.18 -8.91
C PRO A 49 11.41 -14.86 -8.98
N GLN A 50 12.46 -14.08 -9.14
CA GLN A 50 13.85 -14.56 -9.07
C GLN A 50 14.26 -14.89 -7.62
N ASP A 51 13.84 -14.04 -6.69
CA ASP A 51 14.19 -14.12 -5.27
C ASP A 51 13.13 -13.44 -4.41
N VAL A 52 13.19 -13.66 -3.11
CA VAL A 52 12.27 -13.11 -2.12
C VAL A 52 13.03 -12.27 -1.10
N HIS A 53 12.55 -11.06 -0.86
CA HIS A 53 13.09 -10.14 0.16
C HIS A 53 12.00 -9.83 1.18
N ILE A 54 12.15 -10.30 2.42
CA ILE A 54 11.20 -10.00 3.50
C ILE A 54 11.64 -8.69 4.17
N CYS A 55 10.82 -7.65 4.04
CA CYS A 55 11.13 -6.33 4.55
C CYS A 55 11.03 -6.28 6.08
N ASP A 56 11.98 -5.61 6.71
CA ASP A 56 11.99 -5.35 8.16
C ASP A 56 11.67 -3.88 8.51
N GLY A 57 11.69 -2.99 7.51
CA GLY A 57 11.44 -1.55 7.68
C GLY A 57 12.63 -0.76 8.22
N SER A 58 13.81 -1.38 8.36
CA SER A 58 14.97 -0.72 8.95
C SER A 58 15.49 0.46 8.12
N THR A 59 16.30 1.32 8.73
CA THR A 59 16.96 2.42 8.01
C THR A 59 18.00 1.88 7.03
N GLU A 60 18.73 0.83 7.43
CA GLU A 60 19.73 0.15 6.58
C GLU A 60 19.08 -0.45 5.34
N GLU A 61 17.90 -1.06 5.49
CA GLU A 61 17.10 -1.54 4.36
C GLU A 61 16.76 -0.41 3.38
N ALA A 62 16.25 0.70 3.92
CA ALA A 62 15.88 1.85 3.12
C ALA A 62 17.09 2.43 2.38
N GLU A 63 18.26 2.50 3.01
CA GLU A 63 19.49 2.96 2.38
C GLU A 63 19.96 2.03 1.25
N ILE A 64 19.93 0.72 1.47
CA ILE A 64 20.30 -0.28 0.44
C ILE A 64 19.37 -0.16 -0.77
N ILE A 65 18.06 -0.11 -0.55
CA ILE A 65 17.07 0.02 -1.62
C ILE A 65 17.20 1.37 -2.33
N THR A 66 17.45 2.45 -1.59
CA THR A 66 17.64 3.78 -2.18
C THR A 66 18.88 3.80 -3.08
N LYS A 67 20.01 3.23 -2.62
CA LYS A 67 21.23 3.08 -3.43
C LYS A 67 20.95 2.27 -4.70
N LEU A 68 20.26 1.14 -4.59
CA LEU A 68 19.84 0.32 -5.73
C LEU A 68 19.05 1.14 -6.76
N LEU A 69 18.04 1.89 -6.31
CA LEU A 69 17.20 2.69 -7.20
C LEU A 69 17.94 3.86 -7.86
N VAL A 70 18.92 4.46 -7.15
CA VAL A 70 19.80 5.48 -7.73
C VAL A 70 20.74 4.88 -8.76
N THR A 71 21.38 3.74 -8.46
CA THR A 71 22.24 3.00 -9.39
C THR A 71 21.49 2.59 -10.65
N ASN A 72 20.22 2.18 -10.51
CA ASN A 72 19.36 1.82 -11.63
C ASN A 72 18.76 3.04 -12.38
N GLY A 73 19.05 4.26 -11.93
CA GLY A 73 18.57 5.50 -12.55
C GLY A 73 17.07 5.76 -12.40
N GLN A 74 16.38 5.04 -11.52
CA GLN A 74 14.96 5.26 -11.21
C GLN A 74 14.75 6.40 -10.21
N LEU A 75 15.73 6.62 -9.32
CA LEU A 75 15.81 7.78 -8.44
C LEU A 75 17.01 8.65 -8.80
N SER A 76 16.88 9.96 -8.63
CA SER A 76 18.01 10.90 -8.65
C SER A 76 18.05 11.68 -7.34
N PRO A 77 19.22 11.84 -6.69
CA PRO A 77 19.33 12.65 -5.48
C PRO A 77 19.07 14.13 -5.79
N LEU A 78 18.47 14.83 -4.83
CA LEU A 78 18.26 16.28 -4.87
C LEU A 78 19.24 16.96 -3.90
N PRO A 79 20.46 17.31 -4.33
CA PRO A 79 21.56 17.72 -3.44
C PRO A 79 21.32 19.03 -2.67
N LYS A 80 20.27 19.78 -3.05
CA LYS A 80 19.84 20.98 -2.32
C LYS A 80 19.17 20.65 -0.97
N TYR A 81 18.72 19.41 -0.79
CA TYR A 81 17.96 18.96 0.38
C TYR A 81 18.60 17.70 0.97
N GLU A 82 18.32 17.44 2.24
CA GLU A 82 18.81 16.25 2.93
C GLU A 82 17.91 15.05 2.64
N ASN A 83 18.51 13.93 2.23
CA ASN A 83 17.83 12.65 2.01
C ASN A 83 16.58 12.75 1.10
N CYS A 84 16.63 13.62 0.08
CA CYS A 84 15.55 13.85 -0.87
C CYS A 84 15.91 13.33 -2.26
N TYR A 85 14.93 12.77 -2.94
CA TYR A 85 15.08 12.15 -4.25
C TYR A 85 13.94 12.55 -5.18
N ILE A 86 14.21 12.55 -6.48
CA ILE A 86 13.20 12.68 -7.52
C ILE A 86 13.07 11.36 -8.27
N CYS A 87 11.82 10.95 -8.52
CA CYS A 87 11.47 9.88 -9.44
C CYS A 87 10.68 10.48 -10.60
N ARG A 88 11.00 10.09 -11.84
CA ARG A 88 10.25 10.49 -13.04
C ARG A 88 9.61 9.25 -13.63
N THR A 89 8.29 9.20 -13.66
CA THR A 89 7.56 8.01 -14.12
C THR A 89 7.45 7.99 -15.65
N ASP A 90 6.97 6.87 -16.19
CA ASP A 90 6.41 6.83 -17.54
C ASP A 90 5.17 7.74 -17.58
N PRO A 91 5.01 8.62 -18.58
CA PRO A 91 3.87 9.54 -18.68
C PRO A 91 2.51 8.82 -18.76
N ARG A 92 2.47 7.53 -19.08
CA ARG A 92 1.25 6.70 -19.09
C ARG A 92 0.87 6.21 -17.68
N ASP A 93 1.74 6.39 -16.69
CA ASP A 93 1.57 5.94 -15.30
C ASP A 93 1.81 7.08 -14.30
N VAL A 94 0.90 8.05 -14.30
CA VAL A 94 1.02 9.33 -13.57
C VAL A 94 -0.12 9.62 -12.60
N ALA A 95 -1.17 8.79 -12.59
CA ALA A 95 -2.38 9.05 -11.83
C ALA A 95 -3.13 7.75 -11.50
N ARG A 96 -4.15 7.87 -10.64
CA ARG A 96 -5.15 6.81 -10.47
C ARG A 96 -5.94 6.65 -11.75
N VAL A 97 -6.24 5.41 -12.12
CA VAL A 97 -7.05 5.10 -13.31
C VAL A 97 -8.37 4.49 -12.86
N GLU A 98 -9.36 5.35 -12.60
CA GLU A 98 -10.65 4.94 -12.06
C GLU A 98 -11.38 3.95 -12.99
N SER A 99 -11.28 4.13 -14.30
CA SER A 99 -11.82 3.21 -15.31
C SER A 99 -11.20 1.80 -15.29
N LYS A 100 -10.09 1.61 -14.58
CA LYS A 100 -9.38 0.34 -14.40
C LYS A 100 -9.38 -0.14 -12.95
N THR A 101 -10.24 0.45 -12.11
CA THR A 101 -10.33 0.17 -10.67
C THR A 101 -11.69 -0.45 -10.34
N PHE A 102 -11.69 -1.70 -9.87
CA PHE A 102 -12.92 -2.49 -9.71
C PHE A 102 -13.09 -3.04 -8.29
N LEU A 103 -14.36 -3.17 -7.88
CA LEU A 103 -14.81 -3.96 -6.75
C LEU A 103 -15.31 -5.32 -7.27
N VAL A 104 -14.90 -6.41 -6.62
CA VAL A 104 -15.27 -7.77 -6.99
C VAL A 104 -16.07 -8.40 -5.85
N THR A 105 -17.39 -8.44 -6.05
CA THR A 105 -18.38 -9.04 -5.15
C THR A 105 -19.22 -10.05 -5.91
N LYS A 106 -19.82 -11.01 -5.21
CA LYS A 106 -20.68 -12.03 -5.84
C LYS A 106 -21.91 -11.39 -6.47
N ASP A 107 -22.58 -10.53 -5.73
CA ASP A 107 -23.66 -9.70 -6.24
C ASP A 107 -23.11 -8.32 -6.62
N LYS A 108 -23.48 -7.83 -7.81
CA LYS A 108 -23.15 -6.48 -8.28
C LYS A 108 -23.59 -5.41 -7.29
N HIS A 109 -24.79 -5.55 -6.74
CA HIS A 109 -25.43 -4.50 -5.95
C HIS A 109 -24.94 -4.40 -4.51
N GLU A 110 -24.09 -5.33 -4.07
CA GLU A 110 -23.31 -5.20 -2.84
C GLU A 110 -22.17 -4.16 -2.95
N SER A 111 -21.80 -3.78 -4.17
CA SER A 111 -20.65 -2.89 -4.42
C SER A 111 -20.99 -1.62 -5.20
N VAL A 112 -22.05 -1.65 -6.02
CA VAL A 112 -22.49 -0.50 -6.80
C VAL A 112 -24.02 -0.34 -6.75
N ALA A 113 -24.49 0.90 -6.62
CA ALA A 113 -25.91 1.20 -6.58
C ALA A 113 -26.63 0.79 -7.87
N HIS A 114 -27.93 0.51 -7.76
CA HIS A 114 -28.80 0.41 -8.93
C HIS A 114 -28.75 1.73 -9.71
N SER A 115 -28.53 1.62 -11.01
CA SER A 115 -28.53 2.76 -11.94
C SER A 115 -29.72 2.60 -12.89
N ARG A 116 -30.25 3.71 -13.38
CA ARG A 116 -31.34 3.68 -14.37
C ARG A 116 -30.85 2.99 -15.64
N GLU A 117 -31.75 2.28 -16.32
CA GLU A 117 -31.43 1.69 -17.62
C GLU A 117 -30.88 2.74 -18.60
N GLY A 118 -29.81 2.39 -19.33
CA GLY A 118 -29.10 3.29 -20.24
C GLY A 118 -28.12 4.27 -19.56
N THR A 119 -28.00 4.25 -18.23
CA THR A 119 -27.04 5.08 -17.49
C THR A 119 -25.90 4.24 -16.90
N SER A 120 -24.67 4.77 -16.95
CA SER A 120 -23.52 4.23 -16.23
C SER A 120 -23.49 4.79 -14.80
N GLY A 121 -23.36 3.90 -13.81
CA GLY A 121 -23.13 4.31 -12.42
C GLY A 121 -21.77 5.03 -12.26
N VAL A 122 -21.73 6.06 -11.42
CA VAL A 122 -20.52 6.87 -11.14
C VAL A 122 -19.94 6.63 -9.75
N LEU A 123 -20.56 5.75 -8.95
CA LEU A 123 -20.18 5.48 -7.56
C LEU A 123 -19.19 4.32 -7.40
N GLY A 124 -18.71 3.75 -8.51
CA GLY A 124 -17.76 2.64 -8.53
C GLY A 124 -17.97 1.74 -9.73
N LEU A 125 -16.98 0.88 -10.00
CA LEU A 125 -17.06 -0.14 -11.03
C LEU A 125 -17.06 -1.52 -10.39
N TRP A 126 -18.06 -2.32 -10.74
CA TRP A 126 -18.12 -3.73 -10.34
C TRP A 126 -17.57 -4.62 -11.43
N LYS A 127 -16.98 -5.75 -11.02
CA LYS A 127 -16.59 -6.85 -11.90
C LYS A 127 -16.98 -8.17 -11.26
N SER A 128 -17.53 -9.11 -12.04
CA SER A 128 -17.89 -10.42 -11.51
C SER A 128 -16.65 -11.22 -11.08
N PRO A 129 -16.79 -12.19 -10.14
CA PRO A 129 -15.68 -13.06 -9.75
C PRO A 129 -15.05 -13.83 -10.93
N ASP A 130 -15.86 -14.25 -11.90
CA ASP A 130 -15.38 -14.99 -13.08
C ASP A 130 -14.60 -14.12 -14.05
N GLU A 131 -15.05 -12.88 -14.30
CA GLU A 131 -14.29 -11.91 -15.09
C GLU A 131 -12.98 -11.54 -14.40
N ALA A 132 -13.01 -11.29 -13.09
CA ALA A 132 -11.82 -11.01 -12.31
C ALA A 132 -10.83 -12.18 -12.36
N LYS A 133 -11.31 -13.43 -12.32
CA LYS A 133 -10.47 -14.64 -12.46
C LYS A 133 -9.81 -14.72 -13.83
N LYS A 134 -10.55 -14.44 -14.91
CA LYS A 134 -10.00 -14.38 -16.27
C LYS A 134 -8.90 -13.32 -16.37
N ASP A 135 -9.15 -12.13 -15.83
CA ASP A 135 -8.17 -11.05 -15.84
C ASP A 135 -6.90 -11.37 -15.04
N ILE A 136 -7.05 -12.05 -13.90
CA ILE A 136 -5.91 -12.50 -13.08
C ILE A 136 -5.06 -13.51 -13.86
N ASN A 137 -5.70 -14.49 -14.51
CA ASN A 137 -5.03 -15.51 -15.29
C ASN A 137 -4.31 -14.95 -16.54
N ASP A 138 -4.80 -13.85 -17.12
CA ASP A 138 -4.15 -13.15 -18.24
C ASP A 138 -2.91 -12.32 -17.83
N ARG A 139 -2.78 -11.99 -16.54
CA ARG A 139 -1.84 -10.96 -16.07
C ARG A 139 -0.77 -11.47 -15.12
N PHE A 140 -1.16 -12.18 -14.06
CA PHE A 140 -0.26 -12.51 -12.96
C PHE A 140 0.68 -13.70 -13.18
N PRO A 141 0.33 -14.74 -13.97
CA PRO A 141 1.24 -15.85 -14.22
C PRO A 141 2.61 -15.39 -14.74
N GLY A 142 3.64 -15.58 -13.93
CA GLY A 142 5.02 -15.24 -14.24
C GLY A 142 5.35 -13.74 -14.35
N CYS A 143 4.51 -12.86 -13.80
CA CYS A 143 4.66 -11.41 -13.94
C CYS A 143 5.93 -10.83 -13.26
N MET A 144 6.53 -11.55 -12.32
CA MET A 144 7.72 -11.12 -11.57
C MET A 144 9.01 -11.84 -12.01
N ARG A 145 8.99 -12.57 -13.13
CA ARG A 145 10.18 -13.27 -13.63
C ARG A 145 11.39 -12.35 -13.71
N GLY A 146 12.52 -12.78 -13.13
CA GLY A 146 13.76 -11.99 -13.09
C GLY A 146 13.70 -10.78 -12.15
N ARG A 147 12.71 -10.69 -11.26
CA ARG A 147 12.59 -9.62 -10.26
C ARG A 147 12.51 -10.19 -8.85
N THR A 148 12.99 -9.41 -7.89
CA THR A 148 12.77 -9.64 -6.47
C THR A 148 11.30 -9.46 -6.13
N LEU A 149 10.74 -10.40 -5.37
CA LEU A 149 9.46 -10.27 -4.69
C LEU A 149 9.70 -9.76 -3.27
N TYR A 150 9.31 -8.51 -3.02
CA TYR A 150 9.35 -7.90 -1.70
C TYR A 150 8.09 -8.24 -0.91
N VAL A 151 8.26 -8.66 0.35
CA VAL A 151 7.17 -8.92 1.30
C VAL A 151 7.20 -7.82 2.36
N ILE A 152 6.20 -6.93 2.33
CA ILE A 152 6.11 -5.74 3.18
C ILE A 152 5.03 -5.98 4.25
N PRO A 153 5.39 -6.34 5.50
CA PRO A 153 4.43 -6.29 6.61
C PRO A 153 4.19 -4.84 7.01
N PHE A 154 2.94 -4.39 7.02
CA PHE A 154 2.62 -3.00 7.40
C PHE A 154 1.39 -2.89 8.30
N SER A 155 1.40 -1.88 9.17
CA SER A 155 0.25 -1.46 9.97
C SER A 155 -0.35 -0.17 9.42
N MET A 156 -1.67 -0.18 9.25
CA MET A 156 -2.50 1.01 9.08
C MET A 156 -2.98 1.45 10.47
N GLY A 157 -2.49 2.60 10.92
CA GLY A 157 -2.61 3.09 12.30
C GLY A 157 -1.42 2.70 13.17
N PRO A 158 -1.30 3.31 14.37
CA PRO A 158 -0.27 2.95 15.34
C PRO A 158 -0.32 1.45 15.66
N ILE A 159 0.84 0.79 15.66
CA ILE A 159 0.94 -0.66 15.93
C ILE A 159 0.35 -0.93 17.33
N GLY A 160 -0.54 -1.92 17.41
CA GLY A 160 -1.23 -2.29 18.65
C GLY A 160 -2.42 -1.41 19.02
N SER A 161 -2.75 -0.38 18.22
CA SER A 161 -3.99 0.38 18.42
C SER A 161 -5.21 -0.53 18.19
N PRO A 162 -6.28 -0.43 19.01
CA PRO A 162 -7.52 -1.17 18.78
C PRO A 162 -8.22 -0.85 17.46
N LEU A 163 -7.89 0.29 16.84
CA LEU A 163 -8.39 0.71 15.53
C LEU A 163 -7.42 0.37 14.39
N SER A 164 -6.19 -0.07 14.69
CA SER A 164 -5.23 -0.44 13.66
C SER A 164 -5.66 -1.71 12.93
N LYS A 165 -5.21 -1.84 11.68
CA LYS A 165 -5.37 -3.06 10.90
C LYS A 165 -4.07 -3.36 10.18
N ILE A 166 -3.74 -4.65 10.08
CA ILE A 166 -2.52 -5.13 9.46
C ILE A 166 -2.76 -5.47 8.00
N GLY A 167 -1.76 -5.22 7.16
CA GLY A 167 -1.68 -5.73 5.81
C GLY A 167 -0.32 -6.35 5.54
N VAL A 168 -0.29 -7.25 4.55
CA VAL A 168 0.97 -7.74 3.98
C VAL A 168 0.91 -7.48 2.49
N GLN A 169 1.84 -6.64 2.00
CA GLN A 169 1.96 -6.32 0.59
C GLN A 169 3.12 -7.05 -0.07
N ILE A 170 2.81 -7.76 -1.13
CA ILE A 170 3.77 -8.33 -2.06
C ILE A 170 3.94 -7.36 -3.23
N THR A 171 5.18 -7.06 -3.62
CA THR A 171 5.49 -6.18 -4.75
C THR A 171 6.80 -6.56 -5.42
N ASP A 172 6.93 -6.30 -6.72
CA ASP A 172 8.19 -6.39 -7.48
C ASP A 172 8.87 -5.02 -7.71
N SER A 173 8.39 -3.99 -7.00
CA SER A 173 8.88 -2.61 -7.11
C SER A 173 9.53 -2.15 -5.81
N ALA A 174 10.83 -1.89 -5.87
CA ALA A 174 11.58 -1.34 -4.74
C ALA A 174 11.19 0.12 -4.42
N TYR A 175 10.71 0.88 -5.41
CA TYR A 175 10.10 2.20 -5.20
C TYR A 175 8.87 2.11 -4.28
N VAL A 176 8.04 1.08 -4.47
CA VAL A 176 6.87 0.83 -3.63
C VAL A 176 7.29 0.48 -2.20
N VAL A 177 8.38 -0.27 -2.00
CA VAL A 177 8.91 -0.57 -0.66
C VAL A 177 9.27 0.71 0.10
N LEU A 178 10.07 1.60 -0.51
CA LEU A 178 10.44 2.86 0.14
C LEU A 178 9.23 3.75 0.44
N SER A 179 8.31 3.83 -0.52
CA SER A 179 7.11 4.66 -0.38
C SER A 179 6.15 4.11 0.69
N MET A 180 5.98 2.78 0.77
CA MET A 180 5.21 2.14 1.83
C MET A 180 5.85 2.34 3.21
N ARG A 181 7.18 2.33 3.30
CA ARG A 181 7.90 2.64 4.55
C ARG A 181 7.64 4.06 5.04
N VAL A 182 7.44 5.02 4.14
CA VAL A 182 7.06 6.40 4.50
C VAL A 182 5.57 6.48 4.86
N MET A 183 4.71 5.84 4.06
CA MET A 183 3.25 6.03 4.15
C MET A 183 2.55 5.14 5.16
N THR A 184 3.22 4.07 5.62
CA THR A 184 2.69 3.09 6.58
C THR A 184 3.75 2.75 7.63
N ARG A 185 3.38 2.03 8.70
CA ARG A 185 4.38 1.51 9.63
C ARG A 185 4.82 0.13 9.16
N VAL A 186 5.98 0.06 8.50
CA VAL A 186 6.62 -1.21 8.12
C VAL A 186 7.54 -1.65 9.25
N ALA A 187 7.31 -2.83 9.82
CA ALA A 187 8.09 -3.33 10.94
C ALA A 187 7.99 -4.86 11.08
N SER A 188 9.09 -5.53 11.44
CA SER A 188 9.10 -6.96 11.73
C SER A 188 8.20 -7.37 12.92
N GLU A 189 7.89 -6.44 13.83
CA GLU A 189 7.00 -6.71 14.97
C GLU A 189 5.57 -7.11 14.54
N ILE A 190 5.13 -6.68 13.35
CA ILE A 190 3.81 -7.03 12.81
C ILE A 190 3.62 -8.55 12.68
N TRP A 191 4.70 -9.30 12.46
CA TRP A 191 4.62 -10.76 12.43
C TRP A 191 4.17 -11.37 13.77
N LYS A 192 4.44 -10.69 14.90
CA LYS A 192 3.97 -11.12 16.22
C LYS A 192 2.45 -10.96 16.34
N HIS A 193 1.90 -9.85 15.85
CA HIS A 193 0.46 -9.60 15.84
C HIS A 193 -0.29 -10.64 15.00
N ILE A 194 0.20 -10.93 13.79
CA ILE A 194 -0.37 -11.97 12.93
C ILE A 194 -0.27 -13.36 13.59
N ARG A 195 0.83 -13.65 14.30
CA ARG A 195 0.98 -14.90 15.07
C ARG A 195 -0.03 -15.01 16.21
N ASN A 196 -0.37 -13.88 16.83
CA ASN A 196 -1.35 -13.80 17.92
C ASN A 196 -2.81 -13.83 17.42
N GLY A 197 -3.03 -14.03 16.12
CA GLY A 197 -4.36 -14.24 15.54
C GLY A 197 -4.98 -13.01 14.91
N GLU A 198 -4.26 -11.89 14.78
CA GLU A 198 -4.75 -10.76 14.01
C GLU A 198 -4.81 -11.11 12.52
N GLU A 199 -6.00 -10.94 11.93
CA GLU A 199 -6.21 -11.06 10.48
C GLU A 199 -5.49 -9.92 9.74
N PHE A 200 -5.00 -10.22 8.54
CA PHE A 200 -4.33 -9.22 7.70
C PHE A 200 -4.95 -9.13 6.30
N VAL A 201 -4.90 -7.93 5.72
CA VAL A 201 -5.30 -7.71 4.33
C VAL A 201 -4.20 -8.20 3.38
N LYS A 202 -4.58 -9.07 2.45
CA LYS A 202 -3.68 -9.66 1.45
C LYS A 202 -3.54 -8.72 0.27
N CYS A 203 -2.36 -8.10 0.10
CA CYS A 203 -2.11 -7.14 -0.96
C CYS A 203 -1.09 -7.73 -1.95
N LEU A 204 -1.50 -7.94 -3.21
CA LEU A 204 -0.58 -8.34 -4.29
C LEU A 204 -0.45 -7.20 -5.29
N HIS A 205 0.76 -6.76 -5.55
CA HIS A 205 1.09 -5.72 -6.53
C HIS A 205 2.18 -6.24 -7.48
N THR A 206 2.10 -5.86 -8.75
CA THR A 206 3.21 -5.99 -9.72
C THR A 206 3.17 -4.84 -10.71
N VAL A 207 4.34 -4.37 -11.13
CA VAL A 207 4.46 -3.43 -12.26
C VAL A 207 4.12 -4.08 -13.60
N GLY A 208 4.06 -5.41 -13.67
CA GLY A 208 3.60 -6.16 -14.85
C GLY A 208 4.61 -6.21 -16.00
N VAL A 209 5.91 -6.14 -15.67
CA VAL A 209 7.01 -6.11 -16.64
C VAL A 209 8.05 -7.19 -16.31
N PRO A 210 7.79 -8.48 -16.53
CA PRO A 210 8.77 -9.54 -16.30
C PRO A 210 10.04 -9.32 -17.14
N LEU A 211 11.18 -9.86 -16.69
CA LEU A 211 12.46 -9.78 -17.40
C LEU A 211 12.76 -11.05 -18.22
N PRO A 212 13.40 -10.91 -19.40
CA PRO A 212 13.70 -9.65 -20.09
C PRO A 212 12.42 -8.91 -20.51
N ALA A 213 12.44 -7.58 -20.44
CA ALA A 213 11.25 -6.77 -20.69
C ALA A 213 10.79 -6.89 -22.15
N ALA A 214 9.49 -7.15 -22.36
CA ALA A 214 8.91 -7.26 -23.70
C ALA A 214 8.80 -5.92 -24.44
N GLN A 215 8.85 -4.81 -23.71
CA GLN A 215 8.73 -3.45 -24.24
C GLN A 215 9.83 -2.56 -23.64
N PRO A 216 10.29 -1.51 -24.35
CA PRO A 216 11.24 -0.54 -23.80
C PRO A 216 10.71 0.12 -22.51
N ILE A 217 11.59 0.25 -21.52
CA ILE A 217 11.27 0.94 -20.26
C ILE A 217 11.53 2.43 -20.45
N VAL A 218 10.48 3.25 -20.30
CA VAL A 218 10.57 4.71 -20.37
C VAL A 218 10.96 5.25 -19.00
N ASN A 219 11.92 6.19 -18.96
CA ASN A 219 12.36 6.87 -17.73
C ASN A 219 12.80 5.93 -16.58
N ASN A 220 13.31 4.73 -16.88
CA ASN A 220 13.60 3.69 -15.89
C ASN A 220 12.40 3.34 -14.99
N TRP A 221 11.17 3.55 -15.49
CA TRP A 221 9.93 3.30 -14.78
C TRP A 221 9.18 2.12 -15.40
N PRO A 222 9.30 0.90 -14.83
CA PRO A 222 8.55 -0.23 -15.33
C PRO A 222 7.06 -0.05 -15.04
N CYS A 223 6.24 -0.12 -16.07
CA CYS A 223 4.79 -0.19 -15.98
C CYS A 223 4.21 -0.93 -17.19
N ASN A 224 2.97 -1.38 -17.08
CA ASN A 224 2.18 -1.97 -18.15
C ASN A 224 0.83 -1.25 -18.24
N ALA A 225 0.87 -0.02 -18.77
CA ALA A 225 -0.26 0.89 -18.83
C ALA A 225 -1.49 0.30 -19.57
N GLU A 226 -1.26 -0.54 -20.58
CA GLU A 226 -2.33 -1.20 -21.34
C GLU A 226 -3.12 -2.16 -20.45
N LYS A 227 -2.42 -3.07 -19.77
CA LYS A 227 -3.04 -4.09 -18.91
C LYS A 227 -3.30 -3.65 -17.47
N THR A 228 -3.04 -2.38 -17.12
CA THR A 228 -3.29 -1.86 -15.76
C THR A 228 -4.66 -2.28 -15.22
N MET A 229 -4.70 -2.75 -13.98
CA MET A 229 -5.94 -3.18 -13.34
C MET A 229 -5.76 -3.21 -11.82
N ILE A 230 -6.73 -2.65 -11.10
CA ILE A 230 -6.74 -2.64 -9.64
C ILE A 230 -8.04 -3.29 -9.15
N LEU A 231 -7.94 -4.49 -8.59
CA LEU A 231 -9.07 -5.27 -8.09
C LEU A 231 -9.11 -5.27 -6.56
N HIS A 232 -10.31 -5.11 -6.00
CA HIS A 232 -10.58 -5.19 -4.57
C HIS A 232 -11.60 -6.29 -4.33
N PHE A 233 -11.30 -7.21 -3.42
CA PHE A 233 -12.16 -8.32 -3.04
C PHE A 233 -12.55 -8.14 -1.57
N PRO A 234 -13.56 -7.30 -1.27
CA PRO A 234 -13.92 -6.91 0.10
C PRO A 234 -14.18 -8.10 1.02
N ASP A 235 -14.96 -9.08 0.58
CA ASP A 235 -15.34 -10.25 1.40
C ASP A 235 -14.14 -11.11 1.81
N SER A 236 -13.11 -11.16 0.96
CA SER A 236 -11.89 -11.92 1.20
C SER A 236 -10.72 -11.08 1.72
N ARG A 237 -10.96 -9.78 1.98
CA ARG A 237 -9.96 -8.81 2.43
C ARG A 237 -8.67 -8.86 1.59
N LYS A 238 -8.84 -8.86 0.27
CA LYS A 238 -7.74 -9.02 -0.70
C LYS A 238 -7.73 -7.88 -1.72
N ILE A 239 -6.54 -7.45 -2.08
CA ILE A 239 -6.27 -6.45 -3.11
C ILE A 239 -5.30 -7.05 -4.12
N MET A 240 -5.58 -6.90 -5.41
CA MET A 240 -4.69 -7.33 -6.49
C MET A 240 -4.53 -6.19 -7.49
N SER A 241 -3.32 -5.65 -7.61
CA SER A 241 -2.98 -4.53 -8.50
C SER A 241 -1.92 -4.94 -9.51
N PHE A 242 -2.12 -4.58 -10.76
CA PHE A 242 -1.26 -4.94 -11.88
C PHE A 242 -0.97 -3.70 -12.73
N GLY A 243 0.27 -3.56 -13.19
CA GLY A 243 0.63 -2.71 -14.33
C GLY A 243 0.95 -1.25 -14.01
N SER A 244 0.73 -0.78 -12.79
CA SER A 244 0.98 0.61 -12.39
C SER A 244 1.86 0.66 -11.14
N GLY A 245 2.99 1.36 -11.23
CA GLY A 245 3.86 1.65 -10.09
C GLY A 245 3.45 2.91 -9.32
N TYR A 246 2.46 3.66 -9.81
CA TYR A 246 2.12 4.98 -9.30
C TYR A 246 1.24 4.95 -8.04
N GLY A 247 1.71 5.63 -6.98
CA GLY A 247 0.92 6.13 -5.86
C GLY A 247 -0.26 5.25 -5.43
N GLY A 248 -1.50 5.76 -5.60
CA GLY A 248 -2.71 5.07 -5.15
C GLY A 248 -3.01 3.71 -5.80
N ASN A 249 -2.34 3.36 -6.90
CA ASN A 249 -2.48 2.06 -7.57
C ASN A 249 -1.47 1.04 -7.02
N SER A 250 -0.36 1.48 -6.43
CA SER A 250 0.75 0.61 -6.00
C SER A 250 1.00 0.63 -4.48
N LEU A 251 0.71 1.73 -3.80
CA LEU A 251 0.75 1.84 -2.33
C LEU A 251 -0.56 1.31 -1.76
N LEU A 252 -0.68 -0.02 -1.69
CA LEU A 252 -1.97 -0.68 -1.48
C LEU A 252 -2.56 -0.43 -0.08
N GLY A 253 -1.74 -0.03 0.89
CA GLY A 253 -2.19 0.46 2.19
C GLY A 253 -3.06 1.73 2.12
N LYS A 254 -2.82 2.62 1.14
CA LYS A 254 -3.46 3.95 1.08
C LYS A 254 -4.91 3.89 0.61
N LYS A 255 -5.17 4.00 -0.70
CA LYS A 255 -6.55 4.09 -1.22
C LYS A 255 -7.23 2.73 -1.28
N CYS A 256 -6.49 1.69 -1.66
CA CYS A 256 -7.05 0.36 -1.87
C CYS A 256 -7.47 -0.27 -0.54
N PHE A 257 -6.58 -0.26 0.45
CA PHE A 257 -6.92 -0.74 1.79
C PHE A 257 -7.69 0.32 2.57
N ALA A 258 -7.06 1.45 2.92
CA ALA A 258 -7.59 2.31 3.97
C ALA A 258 -8.88 3.09 3.64
N LEU A 259 -9.37 3.02 2.41
CA LEU A 259 -10.73 3.47 2.07
C LEU A 259 -11.61 2.32 1.56
N ARG A 260 -11.21 1.59 0.51
CA ARG A 260 -12.13 0.63 -0.13
C ARG A 260 -12.35 -0.63 0.69
N ILE A 261 -11.28 -1.34 1.04
CA ILE A 261 -11.39 -2.54 1.89
C ILE A 261 -11.79 -2.15 3.31
N ALA A 262 -11.18 -1.08 3.85
CA ALA A 262 -11.49 -0.57 5.18
C ALA A 262 -12.94 -0.12 5.29
N GLY A 263 -13.53 0.51 4.27
CA GLY A 263 -14.94 0.89 4.26
C GLY A 263 -15.87 -0.32 4.43
N ARG A 264 -15.54 -1.47 3.81
CA ARG A 264 -16.31 -2.70 4.06
C ARG A 264 -16.07 -3.26 5.46
N ILE A 265 -14.82 -3.32 5.91
CA ILE A 265 -14.51 -3.77 7.29
C ILE A 265 -15.23 -2.89 8.32
N ALA A 266 -15.28 -1.58 8.07
CA ALA A 266 -15.95 -0.60 8.91
C ALA A 266 -17.46 -0.82 8.96
N PHE A 267 -18.07 -1.10 7.81
CA PHE A 267 -19.48 -1.52 7.73
C PHE A 267 -19.74 -2.80 8.54
N ASP A 268 -18.90 -3.83 8.39
CA ASP A 268 -19.08 -5.12 9.08
C ASP A 268 -18.88 -4.99 10.61
N GLU A 269 -18.03 -4.07 11.08
CA GLU A 269 -17.61 -3.96 12.48
C GLU A 269 -18.19 -2.73 13.24
N GLY A 270 -18.98 -1.90 12.58
CA GLY A 270 -19.65 -0.73 13.16
C GLY A 270 -18.72 0.46 13.45
N TRP A 271 -17.89 0.84 12.47
CA TRP A 271 -17.07 2.06 12.47
C TRP A 271 -17.07 2.70 11.06
N VAL A 272 -16.33 3.78 10.82
CA VAL A 272 -16.27 4.45 9.51
C VAL A 272 -14.84 4.70 9.03
N ALA A 273 -14.62 4.51 7.72
CA ALA A 273 -13.35 4.74 7.05
C ALA A 273 -13.52 5.79 5.94
N GLU A 274 -12.99 6.98 6.15
CA GLU A 274 -13.39 8.17 5.40
C GLU A 274 -12.23 8.88 4.73
N HIS A 275 -12.53 9.53 3.59
CA HIS A 275 -11.60 10.39 2.85
C HIS A 275 -11.51 11.78 3.48
N MET A 276 -11.05 11.84 4.74
CA MET A 276 -11.03 13.03 5.58
C MET A 276 -9.64 13.35 6.10
N LEU A 277 -9.33 14.65 6.21
CA LEU A 277 -8.27 15.11 7.11
C LEU A 277 -8.72 15.02 8.56
N ILE A 278 -7.76 15.02 9.49
CA ILE A 278 -7.97 15.20 10.92
C ILE A 278 -6.99 16.29 11.40
N MET A 279 -7.51 17.32 12.04
CA MET A 279 -6.72 18.39 12.66
C MET A 279 -7.26 18.74 14.04
N SER A 280 -6.42 19.35 14.88
CA SER A 280 -6.89 20.07 16.06
C SER A 280 -6.78 21.57 15.86
N VAL A 281 -7.71 22.30 16.49
CA VAL A 281 -7.73 23.77 16.53
C VAL A 281 -7.77 24.20 17.99
N THR A 282 -6.77 24.94 18.43
CA THR A 282 -6.73 25.57 19.75
C THR A 282 -7.10 27.04 19.61
N ASN A 283 -8.08 27.51 20.39
CA ASN A 283 -8.49 28.91 20.41
C ASN A 283 -7.60 29.77 21.35
N PRO A 284 -7.73 31.10 21.36
CA PRO A 284 -6.93 31.98 22.24
C PRO A 284 -7.13 31.76 23.74
N LYS A 285 -8.16 31.02 24.15
CA LYS A 285 -8.41 30.65 25.55
C LYS A 285 -7.74 29.31 25.94
N GLY A 286 -7.05 28.66 25.00
CA GLY A 286 -6.40 27.36 25.21
C GLY A 286 -7.33 26.15 25.05
N GLU A 287 -8.56 26.33 24.58
CA GLU A 287 -9.48 25.21 24.35
C GLU A 287 -9.16 24.56 23.00
N GLU A 288 -8.88 23.26 23.01
CA GLU A 288 -8.58 22.46 21.82
C GLU A 288 -9.79 21.62 21.38
N LYS A 289 -10.07 21.62 20.08
CA LYS A 289 -11.10 20.77 19.46
C LYS A 289 -10.54 20.06 18.23
N PHE A 290 -10.93 18.80 18.04
CA PHE A 290 -10.59 18.02 16.86
C PHE A 290 -11.68 18.13 15.80
N ILE A 291 -11.25 18.23 14.55
CA ILE A 291 -12.13 18.41 13.38
C ILE A 291 -11.70 17.41 12.31
N ALA A 292 -12.69 16.73 11.72
CA ALA A 292 -12.53 15.97 10.49
C ALA A 292 -13.22 16.69 9.32
N ALA A 293 -12.61 16.69 8.13
CA ALA A 293 -13.18 17.33 6.94
C ALA A 293 -12.92 16.53 5.66
N ALA A 294 -14.00 16.23 4.92
CA ALA A 294 -13.95 15.54 3.64
C ALA A 294 -14.04 16.55 2.48
N PHE A 295 -12.94 16.73 1.76
CA PHE A 295 -12.95 17.38 0.44
C PHE A 295 -12.49 16.39 -0.63
N PRO A 296 -12.92 16.51 -1.89
CA PRO A 296 -12.37 15.72 -2.98
C PRO A 296 -10.85 15.89 -3.13
N SER A 297 -10.23 15.02 -3.95
CA SER A 297 -8.82 15.19 -4.33
C SER A 297 -8.60 16.56 -4.98
N ALA A 298 -7.45 17.17 -4.69
CA ALA A 298 -7.08 18.52 -5.15
C ALA A 298 -8.00 19.68 -4.70
N CYS A 299 -8.83 19.48 -3.67
CA CYS A 299 -9.69 20.51 -3.09
C CYS A 299 -9.21 21.01 -1.70
N GLY A 300 -7.90 20.97 -1.42
CA GLY A 300 -7.31 21.68 -0.29
C GLY A 300 -7.32 20.99 1.08
N LYS A 301 -7.48 19.65 1.17
CA LYS A 301 -7.40 18.94 2.46
C LYS A 301 -6.05 19.15 3.16
N THR A 302 -4.94 18.90 2.47
CA THR A 302 -3.58 19.09 3.03
C THR A 302 -3.34 20.53 3.46
N ASN A 303 -3.81 21.50 2.68
CA ASN A 303 -3.72 22.93 3.05
C ASN A 303 -4.45 23.24 4.35
N LEU A 304 -5.66 22.70 4.54
CA LEU A 304 -6.43 22.92 5.77
C LEU A 304 -5.84 22.16 6.97
N ALA A 305 -5.41 20.91 6.77
CA ALA A 305 -4.83 20.08 7.83
C ALA A 305 -3.54 20.67 8.42
N MET A 306 -2.76 21.37 7.60
CA MET A 306 -1.48 22.00 7.96
C MET A 306 -1.56 23.54 7.94
N LEU A 307 -2.76 24.09 8.13
CA LEU A 307 -2.99 25.53 8.05
C LEU A 307 -2.10 26.28 9.05
N THR A 308 -1.41 27.32 8.57
CA THR A 308 -0.84 28.36 9.44
C THR A 308 -1.92 29.43 9.65
N PRO A 309 -2.52 29.57 10.84
CA PRO A 309 -3.64 30.48 11.04
C PRO A 309 -3.21 31.95 10.86
N SER A 310 -3.98 32.71 10.09
CA SER A 310 -3.78 34.17 9.96
C SER A 310 -4.39 34.94 11.13
N ILE A 311 -5.28 34.33 11.90
CA ILE A 311 -5.96 34.93 13.04
C ILE A 311 -5.07 34.75 14.29
N PRO A 312 -4.64 35.84 14.95
CA PRO A 312 -3.80 35.76 16.14
C PRO A 312 -4.40 34.93 17.26
N GLY A 313 -3.55 34.17 17.96
CA GLY A 313 -3.94 33.35 19.11
C GLY A 313 -4.59 32.01 18.77
N TYR A 314 -4.84 31.71 17.49
CA TYR A 314 -5.25 30.37 17.05
C TYR A 314 -4.05 29.51 16.72
N LYS A 315 -4.14 28.21 17.04
CA LYS A 315 -3.15 27.20 16.68
C LYS A 315 -3.85 26.05 15.96
N VAL A 316 -3.20 25.51 14.93
CA VAL A 316 -3.63 24.30 14.21
C VAL A 316 -2.55 23.24 14.34
N GLN A 317 -2.95 21.99 14.56
CA GLN A 317 -2.05 20.84 14.52
C GLN A 317 -2.63 19.74 13.62
N CYS A 318 -1.77 19.16 12.78
CA CYS A 318 -2.15 18.08 11.87
C CYS A 318 -2.08 16.73 12.58
N VAL A 319 -3.13 15.93 12.46
CA VAL A 319 -3.13 14.50 12.81
C VAL A 319 -3.01 13.66 11.54
N GLY A 320 -3.74 14.02 10.48
CA GLY A 320 -3.68 13.40 9.16
C GLY A 320 -4.33 14.29 8.10
N ASP A 321 -3.95 14.14 6.83
CA ASP A 321 -4.40 15.04 5.76
C ASP A 321 -5.35 14.41 4.74
N ASP A 322 -5.55 13.09 4.79
CA ASP A 322 -6.22 12.37 3.70
C ASP A 322 -7.14 11.24 4.16
N ILE A 323 -6.83 10.49 5.22
CA ILE A 323 -7.66 9.36 5.66
C ILE A 323 -7.95 9.44 7.16
N ALA A 324 -9.21 9.17 7.52
CA ALA A 324 -9.65 9.07 8.90
C ALA A 324 -10.38 7.74 9.12
N TRP A 325 -9.98 6.99 10.15
CA TRP A 325 -10.78 5.88 10.68
C TRP A 325 -11.37 6.30 12.01
N MET A 326 -12.70 6.22 12.12
CA MET A 326 -13.42 6.77 13.26
C MET A 326 -14.40 5.76 13.84
N ARG A 327 -14.50 5.70 15.16
CA ARG A 327 -15.41 4.81 15.89
C ARG A 327 -15.95 5.51 17.11
N PHE A 328 -17.24 5.32 17.38
CA PHE A 328 -17.80 5.75 18.65
C PHE A 328 -17.20 4.92 19.78
N ASP A 329 -16.63 5.61 20.76
CA ASP A 329 -16.25 5.01 22.02
C ASP A 329 -17.50 4.49 22.73
N LYS A 330 -17.47 3.22 23.16
CA LYS A 330 -18.64 2.57 23.75
C LYS A 330 -18.96 3.08 25.14
N GLU A 331 -17.98 3.62 25.85
CA GLU A 331 -18.12 4.09 27.23
C GLU A 331 -18.51 5.57 27.27
N THR A 332 -17.84 6.41 26.48
CA THR A 332 -18.06 7.87 26.48
C THR A 332 -19.06 8.34 25.43
N GLY A 333 -19.32 7.55 24.38
CA GLY A 333 -20.12 7.97 23.22
C GLY A 333 -19.41 8.98 22.31
N GLU A 334 -18.15 9.30 22.56
CA GLU A 334 -17.38 10.23 21.72
C GLU A 334 -16.91 9.55 20.44
N LEU A 335 -16.93 10.27 19.33
CA LEU A 335 -16.34 9.79 18.07
C LEU A 335 -14.82 9.92 18.13
N ARG A 336 -14.11 8.80 18.31
CA ARG A 336 -12.65 8.72 18.33
C ARG A 336 -12.13 8.50 16.91
N ALA A 337 -11.07 9.20 16.53
CA ALA A 337 -10.48 9.13 15.20
C ALA A 337 -8.98 8.81 15.26
N ILE A 338 -8.49 8.04 14.30
CA ILE A 338 -7.06 7.88 14.02
C ILE A 338 -6.75 8.24 12.57
N ASN A 339 -5.54 8.73 12.34
CA ASN A 339 -4.92 8.71 11.02
C ASN A 339 -4.26 7.35 10.81
N PRO A 340 -4.74 6.51 9.87
CA PRO A 340 -4.11 5.23 9.60
C PRO A 340 -2.75 5.36 8.88
N GLU A 341 -2.43 6.51 8.27
CA GLU A 341 -1.20 6.74 7.51
C GLU A 341 -0.03 7.19 8.39
N ALA A 342 1.20 6.94 7.94
CA ALA A 342 2.44 7.31 8.64
C ALA A 342 3.17 8.50 8.01
N GLY A 343 2.71 8.96 6.85
CA GLY A 343 3.30 10.07 6.11
C GLY A 343 2.26 10.79 5.26
N PHE A 344 2.72 11.78 4.49
CA PHE A 344 1.88 12.60 3.63
C PHE A 344 2.22 12.34 2.16
N PHE A 345 1.22 11.98 1.36
CA PHE A 345 1.35 11.83 -0.09
C PHE A 345 0.61 12.98 -0.78
N GLY A 346 1.10 14.18 -0.51
CA GLY A 346 0.50 15.44 -0.93
C GLY A 346 0.71 15.73 -2.42
N VAL A 347 -0.19 16.54 -2.97
CA VAL A 347 0.05 17.19 -4.26
C VAL A 347 1.14 18.23 -4.05
N ALA A 348 2.24 18.12 -4.80
CA ALA A 348 3.28 19.16 -4.90
C ALA A 348 2.81 20.27 -5.83
#